data_AF-A0A834T734-F1
#
_entry.id   AF-A0A834T734-F1
#
_cell.length_a   1.000
_cell.length_b   1.000
_cell.length_c   1.000
_cell.angle_alpha   90.00
_cell.angle_beta   90.00
_cell.angle_gamma   90.00
#
_symmetry.space_group_name_H-M   'P 1'
#
loop_
_entity.id
_entity.type
_entity.pdbx_description
1 polymer ?
#
loop_
_entity_poly.entity_id
_entity_poly.type
_entity_poly.pdbx_seq_one_letter_code
_entity_poly.pdbx_strand_id
1 'polypeptide(L)'
;MVDQVTNGTIVCGDSLALSGFKIALTYIEASMTGKLSASRGEIVQSVFIGSLKKQVEELLNWSQELKDDFHNYVKSGKWPDGESQEREKLAILLSWFLQWFGVPPSSVIQSAIDRVKPKLMASSVPLSRLLFPSAPINVISEIDVCLSSS
;
A
#
# COMPACT_ATOMS: atom_id res chain seq x y z
N MET A 1 26.29 -19.12 -16.84
CA MET A 1 27.27 -18.15 -17.36
C MET A 1 26.84 -17.76 -18.76
N VAL A 2 26.75 -16.44 -19.00
CA VAL A 2 26.61 -15.72 -20.29
C VAL A 2 25.24 -15.91 -20.97
N ASP A 3 24.37 -14.91 -21.14
CA ASP A 3 24.55 -13.48 -21.43
C ASP A 3 23.68 -12.58 -20.53
N GLN A 4 24.33 -11.80 -19.68
CA GLN A 4 23.88 -10.45 -19.34
C GLN A 4 24.77 -9.51 -20.14
N VAL A 5 24.15 -8.59 -20.89
CA VAL A 5 24.67 -7.30 -21.42
C VAL A 5 24.04 -7.08 -22.79
N THR A 6 23.02 -6.20 -22.86
CA THR A 6 22.88 -5.15 -23.91
C THR A 6 21.55 -4.39 -23.90
N ASN A 7 20.59 -4.71 -23.04
CA ASN A 7 19.45 -3.80 -22.82
C ASN A 7 19.00 -3.89 -21.37
N GLY A 8 19.03 -2.76 -20.66
CA GLY A 8 18.61 -2.57 -19.27
C GLY A 8 17.12 -2.81 -19.07
N THR A 9 16.66 -4.00 -19.38
CA THR A 9 15.32 -4.46 -19.04
C THR A 9 15.43 -5.02 -17.64
N ILE A 10 15.08 -4.18 -16.67
CA ILE A 10 14.87 -4.58 -15.29
C ILE A 10 13.97 -5.82 -15.33
N VAL A 11 14.50 -6.95 -14.87
CA VAL A 11 13.76 -8.19 -14.71
C VAL A 11 12.79 -7.99 -13.56
N CYS A 12 11.68 -7.33 -13.90
CA CYS A 12 10.31 -7.62 -13.49
C CYS A 12 10.20 -8.48 -12.23
N GLY A 13 10.23 -7.81 -11.07
CA GLY A 13 9.55 -8.29 -9.87
C GLY A 13 8.02 -8.42 -10.07
N ASP A 14 7.49 -8.01 -11.23
CA ASP A 14 6.06 -7.97 -11.55
C ASP A 14 5.46 -9.32 -11.92
N SER A 15 6.26 -10.37 -12.14
CA SER A 15 5.72 -11.69 -12.50
C SER A 15 4.83 -12.29 -11.41
N LEU A 16 5.19 -12.09 -10.13
CA LEU A 16 4.42 -12.59 -8.99
C LEU A 16 3.10 -11.80 -8.82
N ALA A 17 3.17 -10.48 -8.92
CA ALA A 17 2.00 -9.60 -8.86
C ALA A 17 1.01 -9.85 -10.01
N LEU A 18 1.52 -10.01 -11.23
CA LEU A 18 0.72 -10.37 -12.40
C LEU A 18 0.06 -11.75 -12.22
N SER A 19 0.75 -12.69 -11.59
CA SER A 19 0.18 -14.00 -11.26
C SER A 19 -0.95 -13.87 -10.22
N GLY A 20 -0.79 -13.02 -9.19
CA GLY A 20 -1.84 -12.74 -8.21
C GLY A 20 -3.11 -12.15 -8.82
N PHE A 21 -2.96 -11.15 -9.70
CA PHE A 21 -4.07 -10.57 -10.46
C PHE A 21 -4.74 -11.59 -11.38
N LYS A 22 -3.97 -12.44 -12.07
CA LYS A 22 -4.52 -13.50 -12.93
C LYS A 22 -5.35 -14.50 -12.14
N ILE A 23 -4.90 -14.88 -10.93
CA ILE A 23 -5.66 -15.78 -10.06
C ILE A 23 -6.95 -15.08 -9.58
N ALA A 24 -6.92 -13.80 -9.22
CA ALA A 24 -8.12 -13.03 -8.88
C ALA A 24 -9.14 -12.98 -10.01
N LEU A 25 -8.68 -12.71 -11.22
CA LEU A 25 -9.54 -12.69 -12.40
C LEU A 25 -10.19 -14.07 -12.63
N THR A 26 -9.38 -15.13 -12.61
CA THR A 26 -9.84 -16.52 -12.81
C THR A 26 -10.85 -16.93 -11.72
N TYR A 27 -10.63 -16.51 -10.48
CA TYR A 27 -11.54 -16.79 -9.37
C TYR A 27 -12.88 -16.05 -9.54
N ILE A 28 -12.85 -14.77 -9.89
CA ILE A 28 -14.07 -13.97 -10.15
C ILE A 28 -14.86 -14.60 -11.30
N GLU A 29 -14.20 -14.97 -12.40
CA GLU A 29 -14.83 -15.66 -13.54
C GLU A 29 -15.45 -17.00 -13.13
N ALA A 30 -14.74 -17.81 -12.33
CA ALA A 30 -15.24 -19.10 -11.85
C ALA A 30 -16.41 -18.94 -10.85
N SER A 31 -16.44 -17.85 -10.10
CA SER A 31 -17.56 -17.48 -9.23
C SER A 31 -18.78 -17.03 -10.04
N MET A 32 -18.60 -16.10 -10.98
CA MET A 32 -19.66 -15.59 -11.86
C MET A 32 -20.30 -16.69 -12.73
N THR A 33 -19.50 -17.66 -13.19
CA THR A 33 -19.98 -18.79 -13.99
C THR A 33 -20.63 -19.89 -13.15
N GLY A 34 -20.77 -19.71 -11.84
CA GLY A 34 -21.37 -20.69 -10.94
C GLY A 34 -20.52 -21.95 -10.72
N LYS A 35 -19.32 -22.04 -11.31
CA LYS A 35 -18.40 -23.17 -11.13
C LYS A 35 -17.91 -23.31 -9.69
N LEU A 36 -17.87 -22.21 -8.95
CA LEU A 36 -17.54 -22.18 -7.52
C LEU A 36 -18.77 -22.12 -6.61
N SER A 37 -19.99 -22.29 -7.14
CA SER A 37 -21.21 -22.38 -6.32
C SER A 37 -21.30 -23.76 -5.64
N ALA A 38 -20.56 -23.94 -4.55
CA ALA A 38 -20.74 -25.09 -3.68
C ALA A 38 -21.88 -24.82 -2.70
N SER A 39 -22.71 -25.83 -2.42
CA SER A 39 -23.82 -25.79 -1.44
C SER A 39 -23.39 -25.52 0.00
N ARG A 40 -22.08 -25.38 0.24
CA ARG A 40 -21.42 -25.29 1.55
C ARG A 40 -20.48 -24.07 1.61
N GLY A 41 -20.99 -22.93 1.12
CA GLY A 41 -20.26 -21.70 0.84
C GLY A 41 -19.26 -21.26 1.91
N GLU A 42 -18.34 -20.39 1.50
CA GLU A 42 -17.46 -19.54 2.32
C GLU A 42 -15.99 -19.96 2.49
N ILE A 43 -15.63 -21.22 2.81
CA ILE A 43 -14.23 -21.52 3.22
C ILE A 43 -13.20 -21.31 2.08
N VAL A 44 -13.51 -21.73 0.86
CA VAL A 44 -12.61 -21.54 -0.30
C VAL A 44 -12.52 -20.06 -0.68
N GLN A 45 -13.58 -19.27 -0.42
CA GLN A 45 -13.62 -17.85 -0.74
C GLN A 45 -12.75 -17.04 0.22
N SER A 46 -12.81 -17.33 1.52
CA SER A 46 -12.02 -16.62 2.53
C SER A 46 -10.52 -16.88 2.40
N VAL A 47 -10.11 -18.12 2.13
CA VAL A 47 -8.69 -18.48 1.88
C VAL A 47 -8.18 -17.78 0.62
N PHE A 48 -8.99 -17.75 -0.44
CA PHE A 48 -8.64 -17.05 -1.68
C PHE A 48 -8.45 -15.55 -1.45
N ILE A 49 -9.42 -14.88 -0.81
CA ILE A 49 -9.35 -13.44 -0.49
C ILE A 49 -8.14 -13.13 0.39
N GLY A 50 -7.86 -13.96 1.41
CA GLY A 50 -6.67 -13.81 2.24
C GLY A 50 -5.37 -13.93 1.45
N SER A 51 -5.30 -14.86 0.50
CA SER A 51 -4.14 -15.04 -0.36
C SER A 51 -3.94 -13.87 -1.32
N LEU A 52 -5.02 -13.34 -1.90
CA LEU A 52 -4.98 -12.16 -2.76
C LEU A 52 -4.50 -10.93 -1.98
N LYS A 53 -5.04 -10.72 -0.78
CA LYS A 53 -4.61 -9.64 0.11
C LYS A 53 -3.11 -9.71 0.37
N LYS A 54 -2.58 -10.88 0.70
CA LYS A 54 -1.15 -11.09 0.93
C LYS A 54 -0.31 -10.76 -0.31
N GLN A 55 -0.76 -11.17 -1.50
CA GLN A 55 -0.06 -10.84 -2.75
C GLN A 55 -0.03 -9.34 -3.04
N VAL A 56 -1.12 -8.62 -2.79
CA VAL A 56 -1.15 -7.16 -2.93
C VAL A 56 -0.25 -6.49 -1.89
N GLU A 57 -0.25 -6.98 -0.65
CA GLU A 57 0.65 -6.48 0.41
C GLU A 57 2.13 -6.76 0.09
N GLU A 58 2.45 -7.90 -0.54
CA GLU A 58 3.80 -8.24 -1.02
C GLU A 58 4.23 -7.36 -2.20
N LEU A 59 3.31 -7.01 -3.11
CA LEU A 59 3.56 -6.05 -4.18
C LEU A 59 3.80 -4.64 -3.63
N LEU A 60 3.01 -4.24 -2.64
CA LEU A 60 3.13 -2.96 -1.95
C LEU A 60 4.19 -2.97 -0.84
N ASN A 61 5.06 -3.97 -0.83
CA ASN A 61 6.09 -4.10 0.18
C ASN A 61 6.97 -2.85 0.18
N TRP A 62 7.33 -2.40 1.39
CA TRP A 62 8.07 -1.17 1.58
C TRP A 62 9.50 -1.31 1.09
N SER A 63 9.77 -0.76 -0.10
CA SER A 63 11.12 -0.32 -0.41
C SER A 63 11.46 0.89 0.46
N GLN A 64 12.75 1.09 0.73
CA GLN A 64 13.20 2.28 1.47
C GLN A 64 12.81 3.57 0.74
N GLU A 65 12.86 3.57 -0.59
CA GLU A 65 12.47 4.70 -1.44
C GLU A 65 10.97 5.02 -1.32
N LEU A 66 10.11 3.99 -1.37
CA LEU A 66 8.66 4.17 -1.21
C LEU A 66 8.32 4.70 0.19
N LYS A 67 9.08 4.28 1.20
CA LYS A 67 8.95 4.76 2.57
C LYS A 67 9.31 6.25 2.68
N ASP A 68 10.42 6.66 2.08
CA ASP A 68 10.86 8.05 2.07
C ASP A 68 9.87 8.95 1.30
N ASP A 69 9.36 8.47 0.18
CA ASP A 69 8.32 9.16 -0.60
C ASP A 69 6.99 9.25 0.16
N PHE A 70 6.61 8.20 0.91
CA PHE A 70 5.47 8.24 1.83
C PHE A 70 5.66 9.29 2.93
N HIS A 71 6.85 9.40 3.51
CA HIS A 71 7.16 10.43 4.51
C HIS A 71 7.03 11.83 3.91
N ASN A 72 7.54 12.04 2.70
CA ASN A 72 7.43 13.32 1.98
C ASN A 72 5.96 13.67 1.71
N TYR A 73 5.15 12.68 1.31
CA TYR A 73 3.71 12.83 1.12
C TYR A 73 3.00 13.22 2.42
N VAL A 74 3.25 12.51 3.52
CA VAL A 74 2.62 12.80 4.82
C VAL A 74 2.99 14.19 5.32
N LYS A 75 4.27 14.57 5.22
CA LYS A 75 4.77 15.85 5.75
C LYS A 75 4.42 17.06 4.90
N SER A 76 4.41 16.92 3.57
CA SER A 76 4.36 18.07 2.66
C SER A 76 3.41 17.91 1.48
N GLY A 77 2.74 16.77 1.37
CA GLY A 77 1.87 16.45 0.23
C GLY A 77 2.63 16.24 -1.08
N LYS A 78 3.97 16.13 -1.02
CA LYS A 78 4.81 15.92 -2.19
C LYS A 78 4.71 14.49 -2.68
N TRP A 79 4.52 14.36 -3.98
CA TRP A 79 4.59 13.10 -4.69
C TRP A 79 6.03 12.84 -5.16
N PRO A 80 6.40 11.58 -5.47
CA PRO A 80 7.64 11.28 -6.16
C PRO A 80 7.69 12.07 -7.46
N ASP A 81 8.67 12.96 -7.59
CA ASP A 81 8.89 13.78 -8.78
C ASP A 81 10.16 13.33 -9.52
N GLY A 82 10.11 13.43 -10.85
CA GLY A 82 11.22 13.07 -11.74
C GLY A 82 10.75 12.47 -13.05
N GLU A 83 11.51 12.72 -14.11
CA GLU A 83 11.23 12.21 -15.46
C GLU A 83 11.71 10.77 -15.69
N SER A 84 12.29 10.13 -14.67
CA SER A 84 12.71 8.74 -14.78
C SER A 84 11.53 7.78 -14.67
N GLN A 85 11.56 6.72 -15.48
CA GLN A 85 10.56 5.65 -15.42
C GLN A 85 10.46 5.02 -14.01
N GLU A 86 11.55 5.03 -13.25
CA GLU A 86 11.58 4.55 -11.86
C GLU A 86 10.77 5.45 -10.93
N ARG A 87 10.85 6.78 -11.07
CA ARG A 87 10.06 7.73 -10.28
C ARG A 87 8.57 7.65 -10.61
N GLU A 88 8.21 7.47 -11.87
CA GLU A 88 6.82 7.24 -12.28
C GLU A 88 6.26 5.96 -11.64
N LYS A 89 7.04 4.88 -11.63
CA LYS A 89 6.67 3.63 -10.95
C LYS A 89 6.46 3.84 -9.45
N LEU A 90 7.36 4.56 -8.78
CA LEU A 90 7.22 4.87 -7.35
C LEU A 90 5.96 5.72 -7.08
N ALA A 91 5.62 6.67 -7.96
CA ALA A 91 4.38 7.45 -7.84
C ALA A 91 3.13 6.56 -7.96
N ILE A 92 3.12 5.62 -8.91
CA ILE A 92 2.04 4.64 -9.05
C ILE A 92 1.95 3.75 -7.81
N LEU A 93 3.05 3.17 -7.35
CA LEU A 93 3.09 2.32 -6.16
C LEU A 93 2.63 3.08 -4.91
N LEU A 94 3.04 4.34 -4.74
CA LEU A 94 2.59 5.18 -3.64
C LEU A 94 1.08 5.42 -3.74
N SER A 95 0.54 5.70 -4.93
CA SER A 95 -0.90 5.91 -5.11
C SER A 95 -1.71 4.66 -4.73
N TRP A 96 -1.23 3.48 -5.13
CA TRP A 96 -1.86 2.21 -4.80
C TRP A 96 -1.74 1.90 -3.30
N PHE A 97 -0.59 2.18 -2.70
CA PHE A 97 -0.37 2.04 -1.26
C PHE A 97 -1.35 2.88 -0.45
N LEU A 98 -1.45 4.18 -0.77
CA LEU A 98 -2.35 5.11 -0.09
C LEU A 98 -3.82 4.64 -0.21
N GLN A 99 -4.23 4.22 -1.40
CA GLN A 99 -5.59 3.74 -1.63
C GLN A 99 -5.87 2.40 -0.94
N TRP A 100 -4.95 1.44 -1.01
CA TRP A 100 -5.09 0.10 -0.43
C TRP A 100 -5.24 0.14 1.09
N PHE A 101 -4.44 0.98 1.74
CA PHE A 101 -4.45 1.13 3.19
C PHE A 101 -5.37 2.23 3.70
N GLY A 102 -6.17 2.85 2.82
CA GLY A 102 -7.13 3.89 3.20
C GLY A 102 -6.48 5.10 3.86
N VAL A 103 -5.27 5.46 3.41
CA VAL A 103 -4.52 6.60 3.94
C VAL A 103 -5.24 7.89 3.54
N PRO A 104 -5.58 8.77 4.49
CA PRO A 104 -6.24 10.03 4.17
C PRO A 104 -5.32 10.96 3.35
N PRO A 105 -5.89 11.95 2.65
CA PRO A 105 -5.12 12.98 1.99
C PRO A 105 -4.18 13.71 2.97
N SER A 106 -2.98 14.07 2.50
CA SER A 106 -2.00 14.82 3.31
C SER A 106 -2.58 16.06 4.00
N SER A 107 -3.46 16.82 3.33
CA SER A 107 -4.14 17.98 3.92
C SER A 107 -5.02 17.64 5.12
N VAL A 108 -5.71 16.49 5.09
CA VAL A 108 -6.53 15.98 6.19
C VAL A 108 -5.63 15.53 7.34
N ILE A 109 -4.53 14.84 7.02
CA ILE A 109 -3.54 14.42 8.00
C ILE A 109 -2.99 15.66 8.73
N GLN A 110 -2.48 16.65 7.99
CA GLN A 110 -1.93 17.89 8.53
C GLN A 110 -2.95 18.66 9.39
N SER A 111 -4.19 18.83 8.91
CA SER A 111 -5.23 19.52 9.68
C SER A 111 -5.58 18.77 10.98
N ALA A 112 -5.61 17.44 10.95
CA ALA A 112 -5.86 16.63 12.13
C ALA A 112 -4.71 16.77 13.15
N ILE A 113 -3.46 16.80 12.66
CA ILE A 113 -2.25 17.00 13.47
C ILE A 113 -2.26 18.38 14.13
N ASP A 114 -2.49 19.44 13.38
CA ASP A 114 -2.49 20.82 13.91
C ASP A 114 -3.49 20.99 15.06
N ARG A 115 -4.63 20.27 15.00
CA ARG A 115 -5.64 20.27 16.07
C ARG A 115 -5.18 19.57 17.34
N VAL A 116 -4.28 18.58 17.24
CA VAL A 116 -3.84 17.76 18.38
C VAL A 116 -2.43 18.09 18.87
N LYS A 117 -1.62 18.78 18.05
CA LYS A 117 -0.27 19.26 18.36
C LYS A 117 -0.12 19.92 19.74
N PRO A 118 -1.04 20.80 20.21
CA PRO A 118 -0.91 21.40 21.54
C PRO A 118 -1.14 20.42 22.71
N LYS A 119 -1.55 19.17 22.46
CA LYS A 119 -1.89 18.16 23.48
C LYS A 119 -0.98 16.92 23.46
N LEU A 120 0.00 16.87 22.55
CA LEU A 120 0.88 15.71 22.37
C LEU A 120 2.11 15.81 23.27
N MET A 121 2.03 15.26 24.48
CA MET A 121 3.19 15.05 25.37
C MET A 121 3.62 13.57 25.49
N ALA A 122 2.90 12.65 24.83
CA ALA A 122 3.18 11.22 24.85
C ALA A 122 2.86 10.59 23.48
N SER A 123 3.23 9.32 23.31
CA SER A 123 3.00 8.52 22.09
C SER A 123 1.61 8.78 21.50
N SER A 124 1.58 9.31 20.28
CA SER A 124 0.36 9.71 19.56
C SER A 124 -0.40 8.53 18.94
N VAL A 125 0.11 7.29 19.03
CA VAL A 125 -0.47 6.11 18.36
C VAL A 125 -1.95 5.88 18.67
N PRO A 126 -2.42 5.94 19.93
CA PRO A 126 -3.84 5.79 20.22
C PRO A 126 -4.68 6.92 19.61
N LEU A 127 -4.13 8.13 19.54
CA LEU A 127 -4.81 9.29 19.00
C LEU A 127 -4.86 9.26 17.46
N SER A 128 -3.77 8.84 16.82
CA SER A 128 -3.70 8.66 15.37
C SER A 128 -4.64 7.56 14.90
N ARG A 129 -4.84 6.48 15.68
CA ARG A 129 -5.93 5.51 15.41
C ARG A 129 -7.31 6.13 15.49
N LEU A 130 -7.54 7.06 16.42
CA LEU A 130 -8.84 7.73 16.54
C LEU A 130 -9.09 8.66 15.34
N LEU A 131 -8.05 9.34 14.86
CA LEU A 131 -8.12 10.25 13.71
C LEU A 131 -8.25 9.52 12.38
N PHE A 132 -7.61 8.35 12.27
CA PHE A 132 -7.50 7.58 11.03
C PHE A 132 -7.97 6.12 11.24
N PRO A 133 -9.25 5.90 11.57
CA PRO A 133 -9.76 4.58 11.96
C PRO A 133 -9.71 3.53 10.84
N SER A 134 -9.69 3.98 9.58
CA SER A 134 -9.62 3.10 8.41
C SER A 134 -8.20 2.65 8.07
N ALA A 135 -7.17 3.34 8.60
CA ALA A 135 -5.79 2.99 8.33
C ALA A 135 -5.33 1.83 9.24
N PRO A 136 -4.54 0.88 8.74
CA PRO A 136 -4.00 -0.19 9.56
C PRO A 136 -2.92 0.31 10.52
N ILE A 137 -2.67 -0.44 11.59
CA ILE A 137 -1.77 0.00 12.67
C ILE A 137 -0.33 0.26 12.22
N ASN A 138 0.18 -0.50 11.26
CA ASN A 138 1.53 -0.31 10.71
C ASN A 138 1.67 1.02 9.98
N VAL A 139 0.63 1.46 9.27
CA VAL A 139 0.62 2.76 8.61
C VAL A 139 0.47 3.89 9.62
N ILE A 140 -0.39 3.68 10.62
CA ILE A 140 -0.56 4.64 11.73
C ILE A 140 0.75 4.86 12.47
N SER A 141 1.48 3.79 12.82
CA SER A 141 2.78 3.92 13.47
C SER A 141 3.78 4.69 12.62
N GLU A 142 3.71 4.57 11.30
CA GLU A 142 4.61 5.32 10.42
C GLU A 142 4.23 6.78 10.28
N ILE A 143 2.93 7.08 10.25
CA ILE A 143 2.44 8.45 10.36
C ILE A 143 2.99 9.02 11.68
N ASP A 144 2.82 8.34 12.82
CA ASP A 144 3.35 8.81 14.10
C ASP A 144 4.86 9.06 14.09
N VAL A 145 5.65 8.18 13.47
CA VAL A 145 7.09 8.39 13.28
C VAL A 145 7.35 9.70 12.51
N CYS A 146 6.59 9.96 11.44
CA CYS A 146 6.71 11.22 10.70
C CYS A 146 6.41 12.45 11.57
N LEU A 147 5.50 12.31 12.54
CA LEU A 147 5.06 13.38 13.44
C LEU A 147 6.02 13.63 14.60
N SER A 148 6.60 12.58 15.18
CA SER A 148 7.58 12.70 16.27
C SER A 148 8.96 13.18 15.79
N SER A 149 9.23 13.09 14.49
CA SER A 149 10.51 13.47 13.87
C SER A 149 10.54 14.92 13.38
N SER A 150 9.55 15.75 13.76
CA SER A 150 9.39 17.15 13.33
C SER A 150 9.67 18.13 14.47
#